data_AF-A0A5C6E4B5-F1
#
_entry.id   AF-A0A5C6E4B5-F1
#
_cell.length_a   1.000
_cell.length_b   1.000
_cell.length_c   1.000
_cell.angle_alpha   90.00
_cell.angle_beta   90.00
_cell.angle_gamma   90.00
#
_symmetry.space_group_name_H-M   'P 1'
#
loop_
_entity.id
_entity.type
_entity.pdbx_description
1 polymer ?
#
loop_
_entity_poly.entity_id
_entity_poly.type
_entity_poly.pdbx_seq_one_letter_code
_entity_poly.pdbx_strand_id
1 'polypeptide(L)'
;MKPTLSICSTPVFFALLLTPNVVVVAADSPAPQSHVVARSHPYPIVDTAQRRCYDNSREIVFPKPGEPLFGQDANYDGDQPAYRDNGDGTISDLVTGLMWQKTPGQKVTFKQAIEGAAVCRIGGYDDWRLPSIKELYSLIDFRGEDIDPQARSAAGLRPFIDTHYFDFHYGDPSKGERIIDSQCATSTRYVSTTMHGSPTMFGVNFADGRIKGYPIGSNPRRGEKTYVVFYVRGNPDYGTNNFQDNGDGTVTDQATGLTWLQADSGTLKAGDHRNGKLNWQQALAWAEGLEFAGHSDWRLPNAKELQSIVDYTRSPDTTQSAAIAEIFACTPQRNPAGKSDFGSYWTGTTHKRLGRGDTAVYVSFGRSQGWMRDPRGGMSLLDVHGAGAQRSDPKAGDPSQFPHGRGPQGDVIGIYNLVRPVRGGEVTVRENGPPVEPHTLPPRGRPGRPQ
;
A
#
# COMPACT_ATOMS: atom_id res chain seq x y z
N MET A 1 -79.28 34.79 38.03
CA MET A 1 -79.01 36.08 37.36
C MET A 1 -78.45 37.03 38.42
N LYS A 2 -77.23 37.59 38.40
CA LYS A 2 -76.19 37.85 37.38
C LYS A 2 -74.77 37.74 38.02
N PRO A 3 -73.68 37.42 37.28
CA PRO A 3 -72.28 37.81 37.58
C PRO A 3 -71.89 39.07 36.76
N THR A 4 -70.79 39.82 37.01
CA THR A 4 -69.36 39.49 36.86
C THR A 4 -68.46 40.50 37.60
N LEU A 5 -67.26 40.08 38.04
CA LEU A 5 -66.21 40.90 38.68
C LEU A 5 -65.06 41.24 37.70
N SER A 6 -64.40 42.39 37.93
CA SER A 6 -63.11 42.80 37.34
C SER A 6 -62.24 43.42 38.44
N ILE A 7 -60.96 43.06 38.52
CA ILE A 7 -59.93 43.73 39.35
C ILE A 7 -58.63 43.82 38.56
N CYS A 8 -58.05 45.01 38.57
CA CYS A 8 -56.83 45.43 37.87
C CYS A 8 -55.68 45.60 38.88
N SER A 9 -54.47 45.17 38.52
CA SER A 9 -53.26 45.19 39.37
C SER A 9 -52.25 46.27 38.92
N THR A 10 -51.51 46.83 39.88
CA THR A 10 -50.40 47.81 39.69
C THR A 10 -49.16 47.40 40.50
N PRO A 11 -47.94 47.87 40.14
CA PRO A 11 -46.67 47.24 40.53
C PRO A 11 -45.94 47.95 41.68
N VAL A 12 -44.97 47.26 42.29
CA VAL A 12 -44.02 47.81 43.27
C VAL A 12 -42.59 47.35 42.94
N PHE A 13 -41.63 48.27 42.98
CA PHE A 13 -40.18 48.07 42.88
C PHE A 13 -39.54 48.02 44.28
N PHE A 14 -38.48 47.23 44.47
CA PHE A 14 -37.55 47.39 45.59
C PHE A 14 -36.09 47.14 45.17
N ALA A 15 -35.20 47.97 45.73
CA ALA A 15 -33.76 48.00 45.53
C ALA A 15 -33.01 47.06 46.51
N LEU A 16 -31.82 46.61 46.13
CA LEU A 16 -30.95 45.74 46.93
C LEU A 16 -29.58 46.40 47.16
N LEU A 17 -29.09 46.39 48.40
CA LEU A 17 -27.77 46.88 48.83
C LEU A 17 -26.92 45.76 49.46
N LEU A 18 -25.61 45.89 49.22
CA LEU A 18 -24.43 45.01 49.34
C LEU A 18 -24.05 44.43 50.72
N THR A 19 -23.32 43.29 50.70
CA THR A 19 -22.16 42.95 51.59
C THR A 19 -21.19 41.95 50.90
N PRO A 20 -19.89 41.84 51.31
CA PRO A 20 -18.75 41.64 50.40
C PRO A 20 -18.12 40.22 50.30
N ASN A 21 -17.52 39.99 49.13
CA ASN A 21 -16.34 39.18 48.74
C ASN A 21 -15.93 37.95 49.58
N VAL A 22 -16.25 36.76 49.06
CA VAL A 22 -15.41 35.57 49.16
C VAL A 22 -14.89 35.25 47.77
N VAL A 23 -13.58 35.33 47.59
CA VAL A 23 -12.90 34.81 46.39
C VAL A 23 -12.78 33.30 46.57
N VAL A 24 -13.62 32.53 45.88
CA VAL A 24 -13.37 31.11 45.63
C VAL A 24 -12.70 31.05 44.26
N VAL A 25 -11.42 30.69 44.26
CA VAL A 25 -10.66 30.32 43.05
C VAL A 25 -11.41 29.16 42.41
N ALA A 26 -11.88 29.33 41.18
CA ALA A 26 -12.48 28.26 40.41
C ALA A 26 -11.46 27.12 40.29
N ALA A 27 -11.78 25.98 40.89
CA ALA A 27 -11.06 24.74 40.67
C ALA A 27 -11.16 24.36 39.18
N ASP A 28 -10.07 23.82 38.67
CA ASP A 28 -9.81 23.51 37.27
C ASP A 28 -11.01 22.96 36.50
N SER A 29 -11.24 23.56 35.33
CA SER A 29 -12.03 22.95 34.27
C SER A 29 -11.49 21.54 33.99
N PRO A 30 -12.31 20.47 34.03
CA PRO A 30 -11.83 19.17 33.62
C PRO A 30 -11.41 19.24 32.16
N ALA A 31 -10.16 18.88 31.89
CA ALA A 31 -9.64 18.70 30.54
C ALA A 31 -10.62 17.84 29.72
N PRO A 32 -10.80 18.11 28.41
CA PRO A 32 -11.64 17.25 27.58
C PRO A 32 -11.07 15.84 27.66
N GLN A 33 -11.84 14.93 28.26
CA GLN A 33 -11.56 13.51 28.20
C GLN A 33 -11.58 13.13 26.74
N SER A 34 -10.39 12.96 26.16
CA SER A 34 -10.25 12.30 24.88
C SER A 34 -10.85 10.91 25.05
N HIS A 35 -12.05 10.69 24.52
CA HIS A 35 -12.54 9.36 24.27
C HIS A 35 -11.52 8.72 23.32
N VAL A 36 -10.58 7.96 23.90
CA VAL A 36 -9.75 7.04 23.13
C VAL A 36 -10.72 6.00 22.62
N VAL A 37 -11.12 6.13 21.36
CA VAL A 37 -11.80 5.05 20.66
C VAL A 37 -10.83 3.88 20.71
N ALA A 38 -11.16 2.85 21.49
CA ALA A 38 -10.37 1.64 21.54
C ALA A 38 -10.28 1.10 20.11
N ARG A 39 -9.05 0.89 19.63
CA ARG A 39 -8.85 0.33 18.28
C ARG A 39 -9.49 -1.05 18.22
N SER A 40 -10.30 -1.29 17.19
CA SER A 40 -11.01 -2.56 17.00
C SER A 40 -10.04 -3.72 16.71
N HIS A 41 -8.87 -3.44 16.13
CA HIS A 41 -7.90 -4.46 15.71
C HIS A 41 -6.43 -4.00 15.94
N PRO A 42 -5.49 -4.92 16.21
CA PRO A 42 -4.07 -4.60 16.42
C PRO A 42 -3.30 -4.23 15.13
N TYR A 43 -3.78 -4.66 13.96
CA TYR A 43 -3.22 -4.37 12.65
C TYR A 43 -4.28 -3.73 11.72
N PRO A 44 -4.75 -2.51 12.00
CA PRO A 44 -5.69 -1.81 11.11
C PRO A 44 -4.97 -1.42 9.81
N ILE A 45 -5.56 -1.72 8.66
CA ILE A 45 -4.92 -1.48 7.36
C ILE A 45 -5.35 -0.12 6.84
N VAL A 46 -4.40 0.82 6.78
CA VAL A 46 -4.63 2.12 6.13
C VAL A 46 -5.07 1.91 4.69
N ASP A 47 -6.06 2.66 4.24
CA ASP A 47 -6.53 2.71 2.86
C ASP A 47 -5.44 3.23 1.91
N THR A 48 -5.57 2.96 0.61
CA THR A 48 -4.63 3.42 -0.42
C THR A 48 -4.81 4.91 -0.76
N ALA A 49 -5.90 5.52 -0.30
CA ALA A 49 -6.41 6.85 -0.66
C ALA A 49 -6.77 7.00 -2.15
N GLN A 50 -6.88 5.88 -2.89
CA GLN A 50 -7.31 5.93 -4.28
C GLN A 50 -8.81 6.26 -4.35
N ARG A 51 -9.15 7.27 -5.15
CA ARG A 51 -10.52 7.81 -5.27
C ARG A 51 -10.99 7.99 -6.72
N ARG A 52 -10.17 7.58 -7.69
CA ARG A 52 -10.44 7.72 -9.13
C ARG A 52 -10.45 6.34 -9.76
N CYS A 53 -11.39 6.12 -10.68
CA CYS A 53 -11.53 4.87 -11.42
C CYS A 53 -10.92 4.99 -12.81
N TYR A 54 -10.40 3.88 -13.32
CA TYR A 54 -9.69 3.86 -14.60
C TYR A 54 -10.10 2.64 -15.42
N ASP A 55 -10.18 2.82 -16.74
CA ASP A 55 -10.23 1.71 -17.70
C ASP A 55 -8.81 1.16 -17.97
N ASN A 56 -8.63 0.47 -19.09
CA ASN A 56 -7.33 -0.06 -19.54
C ASN A 56 -6.38 1.02 -20.09
N SER A 57 -6.70 2.31 -19.96
CA SER A 57 -5.90 3.44 -20.46
C SER A 57 -6.01 4.70 -19.62
N ARG A 58 -7.22 5.18 -19.34
CA ARG A 58 -7.53 6.53 -18.86
C ARG A 58 -8.48 6.49 -17.68
N GLU A 59 -8.60 7.64 -17.04
CA GLU A 59 -9.63 7.86 -16.02
C GLU A 59 -11.03 7.77 -16.66
N ILE A 60 -11.97 7.18 -15.92
CA ILE A 60 -13.37 7.03 -16.32
C ILE A 60 -14.28 7.62 -15.26
N VAL A 61 -15.53 7.84 -15.66
CA VAL A 61 -16.60 8.09 -14.69
C VAL A 61 -16.67 6.90 -13.76
N PHE A 62 -16.92 7.19 -12.49
CA PHE A 62 -17.05 6.21 -11.44
C PHE A 62 -18.11 5.15 -11.81
N PRO A 63 -17.75 3.87 -11.99
CA PRO A 63 -18.69 2.82 -12.34
C PRO A 63 -19.59 2.51 -11.13
N LYS A 64 -20.84 2.18 -11.39
CA LYS A 64 -21.83 1.78 -10.38
C LYS A 64 -21.85 0.27 -10.16
N PRO A 65 -22.41 -0.23 -9.03
CA PRO A 65 -22.61 -1.66 -8.83
C PRO A 65 -23.30 -2.32 -10.04
N GLY A 66 -22.72 -3.41 -10.54
CA GLY A 66 -23.19 -4.13 -11.73
C GLY A 66 -22.69 -3.58 -13.08
N GLU A 67 -22.04 -2.42 -13.13
CA GLU A 67 -21.41 -1.90 -14.35
C GLU A 67 -20.01 -2.51 -14.58
N PRO A 68 -19.54 -2.60 -15.84
CA PRO A 68 -18.17 -3.02 -16.11
C PRO A 68 -17.15 -2.17 -15.36
N LEU A 69 -16.10 -2.82 -14.85
CA LEU A 69 -15.01 -2.19 -14.08
C LEU A 69 -15.42 -1.63 -12.71
N PHE A 70 -16.63 -1.91 -12.20
CA PHE A 70 -16.93 -1.79 -10.77
C PHE A 70 -16.07 -2.75 -9.93
N GLY A 71 -15.86 -2.42 -8.66
CA GLY A 71 -15.04 -3.21 -7.73
C GLY A 71 -13.57 -2.77 -7.66
N GLN A 72 -13.20 -1.64 -8.26
CA GLN A 72 -11.85 -1.08 -8.12
C GLN A 72 -11.64 -0.63 -6.67
N ASP A 73 -10.38 -0.47 -6.27
CA ASP A 73 -10.01 0.08 -4.97
C ASP A 73 -10.74 1.40 -4.67
N ALA A 74 -10.86 2.29 -5.66
CA ALA A 74 -11.59 3.54 -5.52
C ALA A 74 -13.09 3.40 -5.17
N ASN A 75 -13.71 2.25 -5.48
CA ASN A 75 -15.10 1.91 -5.16
C ASN A 75 -15.30 1.54 -3.68
N TYR A 76 -14.23 1.36 -2.92
CA TYR A 76 -14.28 0.99 -1.51
C TYR A 76 -13.61 2.07 -0.66
N ASP A 77 -14.24 2.42 0.44
CA ASP A 77 -13.70 3.34 1.45
C ASP A 77 -13.33 2.55 2.70
N GLY A 78 -12.03 2.38 2.94
CA GLY A 78 -11.49 1.86 4.21
C GLY A 78 -10.97 2.96 5.14
N ASP A 79 -10.04 2.60 6.01
CA ASP A 79 -9.40 3.51 6.97
C ASP A 79 -8.52 4.55 6.27
N GLN A 80 -9.11 5.69 5.86
CA GLN A 80 -8.39 6.76 5.16
C GLN A 80 -7.13 7.22 5.93
N PRO A 81 -6.00 7.48 5.25
CA PRO A 81 -4.79 7.97 5.90
C PRO A 81 -5.07 9.21 6.76
N ALA A 82 -4.74 9.13 8.04
CA ALA A 82 -4.94 10.20 8.99
C ALA A 82 -3.66 10.41 9.80
N TYR A 83 -3.03 11.56 9.63
CA TYR A 83 -1.76 11.89 10.28
C TYR A 83 -1.89 13.13 11.16
N ARG A 84 -1.04 13.22 12.18
CA ARG A 84 -0.85 14.42 13.00
C ARG A 84 0.63 14.75 13.08
N ASP A 85 0.99 15.96 12.69
CA ASP A 85 2.31 16.52 13.00
C ASP A 85 2.35 16.90 14.49
N ASN A 86 3.30 16.34 15.23
CA ASN A 86 3.43 16.60 16.67
C ASN A 86 4.28 17.85 16.97
N GLY A 87 4.86 18.49 15.95
CA GLY A 87 5.66 19.72 16.11
C GLY A 87 7.07 19.51 16.68
N ASP A 88 7.50 18.27 16.84
CA ASP A 88 8.78 17.86 17.44
C ASP A 88 9.67 17.03 16.49
N GLY A 89 9.33 17.05 15.20
CA GLY A 89 9.97 16.23 14.17
C GLY A 89 9.36 14.84 14.00
N THR A 90 8.26 14.53 14.72
CA THR A 90 7.52 13.27 14.58
C THR A 90 6.12 13.45 13.99
N ILE A 91 5.66 12.44 13.26
CA ILE A 91 4.30 12.33 12.71
C ILE A 91 3.61 11.13 13.38
N SER A 92 2.47 11.34 14.02
CA SER A 92 1.59 10.26 14.47
C SER A 92 0.67 9.81 13.34
N ASP A 93 0.66 8.51 13.05
CA ASP A 93 -0.34 7.87 12.23
C ASP A 93 -1.51 7.43 13.12
N LEU A 94 -2.66 8.06 12.92
CA LEU A 94 -3.83 7.90 13.77
C LEU A 94 -4.57 6.59 13.49
N VAL A 95 -4.39 6.01 12.31
CA VAL A 95 -4.95 4.69 11.94
C VAL A 95 -4.09 3.60 12.56
N THR A 96 -2.81 3.54 12.18
CA THR A 96 -1.93 2.43 12.56
C THR A 96 -1.44 2.51 14.00
N GLY A 97 -1.38 3.71 14.57
CA GLY A 97 -0.74 3.96 15.85
C GLY A 97 0.76 3.91 15.83
N LEU A 98 1.35 3.84 14.64
CA LEU A 98 2.75 4.09 14.45
C LEU A 98 3.01 5.59 14.61
N MET A 99 4.23 5.91 15.03
CA MET A 99 4.75 7.27 15.01
C MET A 99 6.07 7.25 14.26
N TRP A 100 6.22 8.21 13.36
CA TRP A 100 7.25 8.23 12.35
C TRP A 100 8.15 9.44 12.50
N GLN A 101 9.41 9.28 12.13
CA GLN A 101 10.27 10.41 11.78
C GLN A 101 9.66 11.20 10.61
N LYS A 102 9.56 12.53 10.75
CA LYS A 102 9.03 13.41 9.70
C LYS A 102 10.00 13.57 8.52
N THR A 103 11.24 13.92 8.83
CA THR A 103 12.27 14.28 7.84
C THR A 103 13.35 13.22 7.82
N PRO A 104 13.53 12.46 6.72
CA PRO A 104 14.61 11.48 6.63
C PRO A 104 15.97 12.18 6.55
N GLY A 105 17.01 11.52 7.07
CA GLY A 105 18.39 12.01 7.01
C GLY A 105 19.07 11.75 5.65
N GLN A 106 20.40 11.92 5.62
CA GLN A 106 21.21 11.51 4.48
C GLN A 106 21.10 9.99 4.24
N LYS A 107 21.33 9.56 3.00
CA LYS A 107 21.33 8.14 2.67
C LYS A 107 22.46 7.42 3.41
N VAL A 108 22.17 6.27 4.01
CA VAL A 108 23.12 5.47 4.79
C VAL A 108 23.13 4.01 4.32
N THR A 109 24.20 3.26 4.60
CA THR A 109 24.23 1.82 4.29
C THR A 109 23.20 1.06 5.12
N PHE A 110 22.86 -0.17 4.73
CA PHE A 110 21.88 -0.96 5.48
C PHE A 110 22.30 -1.22 6.93
N LYS A 111 23.60 -1.44 7.17
CA LYS A 111 24.15 -1.59 8.52
C LYS A 111 23.94 -0.31 9.34
N GLN A 112 24.28 0.84 8.77
CA GLN A 112 24.09 2.15 9.42
C GLN A 112 22.61 2.48 9.65
N ALA A 113 21.70 2.03 8.79
CA ALA A 113 20.26 2.18 8.99
C ALA A 113 19.77 1.41 10.23
N ILE A 114 20.33 0.23 10.52
CA ILE A 114 20.00 -0.53 11.73
C ILE A 114 20.60 0.16 12.97
N GLU A 115 21.89 0.51 12.92
CA GLU A 115 22.61 1.12 14.04
C GLU A 115 22.04 2.51 14.39
N GLY A 116 21.61 3.27 13.39
CA GLY A 116 21.06 4.60 13.56
C GLY A 116 19.73 4.63 14.33
N ALA A 117 18.95 3.54 14.29
CA ALA A 117 17.70 3.44 15.07
C ALA A 117 17.96 3.52 16.58
N ALA A 118 18.97 2.78 17.07
CA ALA A 118 19.31 2.69 18.50
C ALA A 118 19.74 4.04 19.11
N VAL A 119 20.28 4.94 18.29
CA VAL A 119 20.75 6.28 18.70
C VAL A 119 19.79 7.40 18.31
N CYS A 120 18.69 7.09 17.61
CA CYS A 120 17.68 8.08 17.24
C CYS A 120 16.98 8.64 18.49
N ARG A 121 16.87 9.97 18.59
CA ARG A 121 16.25 10.68 19.72
C ARG A 121 15.22 11.73 19.30
N ILE A 122 14.67 11.60 18.09
CA ILE A 122 13.68 12.54 17.54
C ILE A 122 12.43 12.55 18.45
N GLY A 123 11.86 13.72 18.70
CA GLY A 123 10.74 13.90 19.64
C GLY A 123 11.04 13.56 21.10
N GLY A 124 12.32 13.35 21.46
CA GLY A 124 12.71 12.95 22.82
C GLY A 124 12.52 11.46 23.15
N TYR A 125 12.18 10.63 22.16
CA TYR A 125 11.98 9.18 22.35
C TYR A 125 13.22 8.35 22.05
N ASP A 126 13.36 7.17 22.67
CA ASP A 126 14.54 6.30 22.55
C ASP A 126 14.24 4.85 22.11
N ASP A 127 12.98 4.56 21.79
CA ASP A 127 12.44 3.27 21.35
C ASP A 127 12.24 3.19 19.81
N TRP A 128 13.01 3.97 19.05
CA TRP A 128 12.97 3.96 17.59
C TRP A 128 13.51 2.66 17.01
N ARG A 129 12.86 2.16 15.94
CA ARG A 129 13.32 1.01 15.14
C ARG A 129 13.33 1.33 13.64
N LEU A 130 14.10 0.55 12.89
CA LEU A 130 13.98 0.50 11.43
C LEU A 130 12.66 -0.24 11.10
N PRO A 131 11.77 0.35 10.29
CA PRO A 131 10.44 -0.20 10.05
C PRO A 131 10.52 -1.54 9.35
N SER A 132 9.57 -2.43 9.61
CA SER A 132 9.29 -3.56 8.73
C SER A 132 8.75 -3.07 7.38
N ILE A 133 8.74 -3.94 6.37
CA ILE A 133 8.16 -3.60 5.08
C ILE A 133 6.64 -3.35 5.18
N LYS A 134 5.91 -4.05 6.05
CA LYS A 134 4.48 -3.81 6.28
C LYS A 134 4.24 -2.43 6.91
N GLU A 135 5.07 -2.03 7.86
CA GLU A 135 5.03 -0.69 8.46
C GLU A 135 5.35 0.39 7.41
N LEU A 136 6.48 0.30 6.69
CA LEU A 136 6.85 1.35 5.74
C LEU A 136 5.87 1.43 4.56
N TYR A 137 5.31 0.30 4.12
CA TYR A 137 4.32 0.26 3.06
C TYR A 137 2.98 0.89 3.48
N SER A 138 2.67 0.96 4.78
CA SER A 138 1.46 1.65 5.27
C SER A 138 1.41 3.13 4.85
N LEU A 139 2.58 3.76 4.67
CA LEU A 139 2.70 5.16 4.24
C LEU A 139 2.46 5.36 2.74
N ILE A 140 2.36 4.29 1.93
CA ILE A 140 2.17 4.45 0.49
C ILE A 140 0.82 5.12 0.20
N ASP A 141 0.85 6.15 -0.64
CA ASP A 141 -0.33 6.90 -1.08
C ASP A 141 -0.51 6.73 -2.59
N PHE A 142 -1.54 6.00 -3.00
CA PHE A 142 -1.81 5.69 -4.41
C PHE A 142 -2.50 6.82 -5.18
N ARG A 143 -2.62 8.01 -4.58
CA ARG A 143 -2.81 9.28 -5.32
C ARG A 143 -1.51 9.73 -6.00
N GLY A 144 -0.37 9.15 -5.60
CA GLY A 144 0.93 9.25 -6.26
C GLY A 144 0.92 8.81 -7.73
N GLU A 145 1.97 9.17 -8.45
CA GLU A 145 2.06 8.89 -9.88
C GLU A 145 3.45 8.40 -10.27
N ASP A 146 3.50 7.22 -10.90
CA ASP A 146 4.74 6.62 -11.37
C ASP A 146 5.33 7.41 -12.54
N ILE A 147 6.65 7.47 -12.53
CA ILE A 147 7.41 8.43 -13.33
C ILE A 147 8.21 7.73 -14.41
N ASP A 148 8.72 8.50 -15.38
CA ASP A 148 9.75 8.00 -16.28
C ASP A 148 11.07 7.91 -15.51
N PRO A 149 11.70 6.73 -15.36
CA PRO A 149 13.02 6.61 -14.74
C PRO A 149 14.11 7.46 -15.38
N GLN A 150 13.92 7.89 -16.63
CA GLN A 150 14.84 8.74 -17.39
C GLN A 150 14.51 10.24 -17.30
N ALA A 151 13.47 10.61 -16.53
CA ALA A 151 13.15 12.00 -16.28
C ALA A 151 14.36 12.74 -15.69
N ARG A 152 14.57 13.98 -16.14
CA ARG A 152 15.69 14.85 -15.71
C ARG A 152 15.26 15.96 -14.76
N SER A 153 13.96 16.11 -14.50
CA SER A 153 13.42 17.07 -13.54
C SER A 153 12.34 16.43 -12.67
N ALA A 154 12.33 16.80 -11.39
CA ALA A 154 11.30 16.42 -10.44
C ALA A 154 10.10 17.38 -10.41
N ALA A 155 10.13 18.45 -11.21
CA ALA A 155 9.07 19.46 -11.25
C ALA A 155 7.73 18.83 -11.67
N GLY A 156 6.69 19.05 -10.87
CA GLY A 156 5.34 18.55 -11.12
C GLY A 156 5.12 17.06 -10.85
N LEU A 157 6.14 16.34 -10.35
CA LEU A 157 5.98 14.94 -9.94
C LEU A 157 5.26 14.87 -8.60
N ARG A 158 4.50 13.78 -8.40
CA ARG A 158 3.73 13.53 -7.18
C ARG A 158 4.16 12.17 -6.61
N PRO A 159 4.88 12.14 -5.47
CA PRO A 159 5.36 10.89 -4.91
C PRO A 159 4.20 10.11 -4.29
N PHE A 160 4.44 8.84 -4.02
CA PHE A 160 3.50 7.93 -3.37
C PHE A 160 3.55 8.03 -1.83
N ILE A 161 3.67 9.25 -1.29
CA ILE A 161 3.67 9.54 0.14
C ILE A 161 3.01 10.92 0.36
N ASP A 162 2.31 11.11 1.46
CA ASP A 162 1.65 12.38 1.76
C ASP A 162 2.67 13.46 2.17
N THR A 163 3.02 14.33 1.23
CA THR A 163 4.01 15.39 1.43
C THR A 163 3.52 16.57 2.28
N HIS A 164 2.27 16.56 2.75
CA HIS A 164 1.84 17.52 3.78
C HIS A 164 2.40 17.15 5.16
N TYR A 165 2.70 15.86 5.37
CA TYR A 165 3.19 15.35 6.65
C TYR A 165 4.63 14.86 6.58
N PHE A 166 5.06 14.26 5.47
CA PHE A 166 6.39 13.67 5.35
C PHE A 166 7.27 14.43 4.37
N ASP A 167 8.51 14.72 4.77
CA ASP A 167 9.47 15.31 3.84
C ASP A 167 10.00 14.21 2.91
N PHE A 168 9.91 14.47 1.60
CA PHE A 168 10.36 13.55 0.58
C PHE A 168 11.18 14.28 -0.48
N HIS A 169 12.27 13.64 -0.90
CA HIS A 169 13.10 14.11 -2.01
C HIS A 169 13.31 13.00 -3.03
N TYR A 170 13.08 13.35 -4.30
CA TYR A 170 13.54 12.55 -5.42
C TYR A 170 15.07 12.52 -5.48
N GLY A 171 15.63 11.53 -6.18
CA GLY A 171 17.06 11.48 -6.43
C GLY A 171 17.54 12.71 -7.21
N ASP A 172 18.79 13.10 -6.98
CA ASP A 172 19.40 14.35 -7.46
C ASP A 172 20.28 14.13 -8.71
N PRO A 173 19.82 14.50 -9.92
CA PRO A 173 20.60 14.34 -11.15
C PRO A 173 21.91 15.13 -11.17
N SER A 174 22.02 16.22 -10.40
CA SER A 174 23.28 16.98 -10.29
C SER A 174 24.38 16.19 -9.58
N LYS A 175 24.00 15.17 -8.80
CA LYS A 175 24.89 14.22 -8.11
C LYS A 175 25.04 12.89 -8.86
N GLY A 176 24.52 12.80 -10.09
CA GLY A 176 24.55 11.58 -10.89
C GLY A 176 23.50 10.53 -10.49
N GLU A 177 22.53 10.91 -9.66
CA GLU A 177 21.42 10.03 -9.30
C GLU A 177 20.30 10.12 -10.35
N ARG A 178 19.53 9.04 -10.51
CA ARG A 178 18.25 9.11 -11.22
C ARG A 178 17.19 9.65 -10.27
N ILE A 179 16.13 10.25 -10.79
CA ILE A 179 15.02 10.77 -9.98
C ILE A 179 14.37 9.68 -9.11
N ILE A 180 14.37 8.43 -9.58
CA ILE A 180 13.88 7.27 -8.81
C ILE A 180 14.87 6.74 -7.76
N ASP A 181 16.04 7.36 -7.57
CA ASP A 181 17.02 6.93 -6.58
C ASP A 181 16.68 7.41 -5.17
N SER A 182 15.47 7.09 -4.69
CA SER A 182 14.95 7.40 -3.35
C SER A 182 14.52 6.13 -2.60
N GLN A 183 15.32 5.07 -2.74
CA GLN A 183 15.02 3.76 -2.15
C GLN A 183 15.08 3.82 -0.62
N CYS A 184 13.97 3.48 0.04
CA CYS A 184 13.84 3.50 1.48
C CYS A 184 14.11 2.11 2.09
N ALA A 185 14.93 2.06 3.13
CA ALA A 185 15.30 0.83 3.82
C ALA A 185 14.23 0.33 4.78
N THR A 186 14.16 -0.99 4.95
CA THR A 186 13.32 -1.65 5.98
C THR A 186 14.13 -2.74 6.65
N SER A 187 13.70 -3.19 7.83
CA SER A 187 14.28 -4.33 8.54
C SER A 187 13.94 -5.69 7.92
N THR A 188 12.99 -5.74 6.98
CA THR A 188 12.52 -6.99 6.38
C THR A 188 13.46 -7.50 5.30
N ARG A 189 14.23 -8.53 5.64
CA ARG A 189 15.13 -9.22 4.70
C ARG A 189 14.37 -10.21 3.84
N TYR A 190 14.80 -10.36 2.58
CA TYR A 190 14.38 -11.49 1.77
C TYR A 190 15.11 -12.73 2.26
N VAL A 191 14.37 -13.83 2.47
CA VAL A 191 14.91 -15.10 2.97
C VAL A 191 15.67 -15.91 1.91
N SER A 192 15.76 -15.39 0.69
CA SER A 192 16.60 -15.90 -0.39
C SER A 192 17.46 -14.74 -0.92
N THR A 193 17.98 -14.87 -2.14
CA THR A 193 18.81 -13.86 -2.80
C THR A 193 18.16 -13.38 -4.08
N THR A 194 18.46 -12.15 -4.47
CA THR A 194 18.11 -11.62 -5.80
C THR A 194 19.37 -11.49 -6.65
N MET A 195 19.24 -11.39 -7.97
CA MET A 195 20.30 -10.99 -8.92
C MET A 195 21.72 -11.46 -8.55
N HIS A 196 22.15 -12.58 -9.14
CA HIS A 196 23.51 -13.11 -8.95
C HIS A 196 23.87 -13.39 -7.47
N GLY A 197 22.89 -13.83 -6.66
CA GLY A 197 23.14 -14.25 -5.29
C GLY A 197 23.29 -13.10 -4.28
N SER A 198 22.81 -11.90 -4.60
CA SER A 198 22.88 -10.75 -3.70
C SER A 198 21.95 -10.94 -2.51
N PRO A 199 22.46 -10.85 -1.26
CA PRO A 199 21.62 -10.71 -0.08
C PRO A 199 20.76 -9.45 -0.20
N THR A 200 19.49 -9.54 0.17
CA THR A 200 18.49 -8.52 -0.18
C THR A 200 17.58 -8.18 0.99
N MET A 201 17.20 -6.90 1.09
CA MET A 201 16.03 -6.46 1.86
C MET A 201 14.89 -6.06 0.94
N PHE A 202 13.66 -6.16 1.41
CA PHE A 202 12.55 -5.45 0.78
C PHE A 202 12.62 -3.97 1.18
N GLY A 203 12.36 -3.08 0.24
CA GLY A 203 12.24 -1.66 0.52
C GLY A 203 11.16 -1.01 -0.32
N VAL A 204 10.73 0.17 0.11
CA VAL A 204 9.74 0.99 -0.60
C VAL A 204 10.46 2.06 -1.41
N ASN A 205 9.97 2.36 -2.61
CA ASN A 205 10.37 3.56 -3.33
C ASN A 205 9.16 4.49 -3.54
N PHE A 206 9.02 5.51 -2.71
CA PHE A 206 7.94 6.48 -2.86
C PHE A 206 8.04 7.32 -4.14
N ALA A 207 9.19 7.32 -4.84
CA ALA A 207 9.29 7.94 -6.16
C ALA A 207 8.50 7.19 -7.25
N ASP A 208 8.34 5.87 -7.10
CA ASP A 208 7.77 5.00 -8.14
C ASP A 208 6.67 4.04 -7.62
N GLY A 209 6.35 4.10 -6.32
CA GLY A 209 5.20 3.45 -5.70
C GLY A 209 5.27 1.93 -5.65
N ARG A 210 6.42 1.36 -5.28
CA ARG A 210 6.63 -0.10 -5.30
C ARG A 210 7.43 -0.63 -4.10
N ILE A 211 7.16 -1.89 -3.76
CA ILE A 211 8.07 -2.73 -2.97
C ILE A 211 9.07 -3.41 -3.92
N LYS A 212 10.36 -3.32 -3.62
CA LYS A 212 11.44 -3.92 -4.43
C LYS A 212 12.46 -4.63 -3.56
N GLY A 213 13.17 -5.58 -4.16
CA GLY A 213 14.38 -6.16 -3.57
C GLY A 213 15.56 -5.23 -3.77
N TYR A 214 16.22 -4.85 -2.68
CA TYR A 214 17.45 -4.07 -2.68
C TYR A 214 18.64 -4.83 -2.10
N PRO A 215 19.80 -4.84 -2.80
CA PRO A 215 20.98 -5.58 -2.36
C PRO A 215 21.64 -4.91 -1.15
N ILE A 216 21.77 -5.63 -0.04
CA ILE A 216 22.32 -5.09 1.22
C ILE A 216 23.79 -5.47 1.48
N GLY A 217 24.39 -6.26 0.58
CA GLY A 217 25.81 -6.62 0.64
C GLY A 217 26.71 -5.66 -0.15
N SER A 218 28.01 -5.71 0.14
CA SER A 218 29.01 -4.93 -0.60
C SER A 218 29.11 -5.40 -2.06
N ASN A 219 29.08 -4.46 -3.01
CA ASN A 219 29.34 -4.75 -4.41
C ASN A 219 30.83 -4.48 -4.73
N PRO A 220 31.59 -5.45 -5.28
CA PRO A 220 33.02 -5.26 -5.56
C PRO A 220 33.35 -4.06 -6.46
N ARG A 221 32.41 -3.61 -7.31
CA ARG A 221 32.62 -2.50 -8.24
C ARG A 221 32.02 -1.18 -7.77
N ARG A 222 31.02 -1.21 -6.90
CA ARG A 222 30.20 -0.04 -6.54
C ARG A 222 30.18 0.27 -5.05
N GLY A 223 30.84 -0.56 -4.22
CA GLY A 223 30.75 -0.46 -2.77
C GLY A 223 29.39 -0.89 -2.23
N GLU A 224 29.11 -0.51 -0.99
CA GLU A 224 27.79 -0.70 -0.40
C GLU A 224 26.80 0.35 -0.91
N LYS A 225 25.58 -0.10 -1.18
CA LYS A 225 24.50 0.80 -1.53
C LYS A 225 23.99 1.53 -0.30
N THR A 226 23.60 2.79 -0.47
CA THR A 226 22.97 3.61 0.57
C THR A 226 21.48 3.83 0.29
N TYR A 227 20.72 4.11 1.35
CA TYR A 227 19.26 4.15 1.36
C TYR A 227 18.73 5.31 2.19
N VAL A 228 17.55 5.80 1.83
CA VAL A 228 16.76 6.71 2.66
C VAL A 228 16.21 5.93 3.85
N VAL A 229 16.16 6.54 5.04
CA VAL A 229 15.68 5.89 6.26
C VAL A 229 14.63 6.75 6.94
N PHE A 230 13.47 6.14 7.19
CA PHE A 230 12.46 6.62 8.13
C PHE A 230 12.48 5.70 9.34
N TYR A 231 12.70 6.23 10.54
CA TYR A 231 12.49 5.45 11.76
C TYR A 231 11.03 5.50 12.22
N VAL A 232 10.61 4.43 12.89
CA VAL A 232 9.26 4.27 13.40
C VAL A 232 9.28 3.81 14.86
N ARG A 233 8.24 4.16 15.61
CA ARG A 233 7.96 3.74 16.99
C ARG A 233 6.45 3.50 17.18
N GLY A 234 6.05 2.93 18.31
CA GLY A 234 4.64 2.60 18.57
C GLY A 234 4.15 1.37 17.80
N ASN A 235 2.94 0.90 18.16
CA ASN A 235 2.26 -0.32 17.71
C ASN A 235 3.20 -1.49 17.31
N PRO A 236 3.69 -2.28 18.28
CA PRO A 236 4.56 -3.42 17.98
C PRO A 236 3.86 -4.57 17.24
N ASP A 237 2.52 -4.61 17.26
CA ASP A 237 1.73 -5.68 16.66
C ASP A 237 1.40 -5.41 15.18
N TYR A 238 1.66 -4.19 14.68
CA TYR A 238 1.40 -3.82 13.30
C TYR A 238 2.19 -4.72 12.32
N GLY A 239 1.48 -5.38 11.41
CA GLY A 239 2.09 -6.33 10.49
C GLY A 239 2.03 -7.79 10.91
N THR A 240 1.57 -8.08 12.13
CA THR A 240 1.40 -9.44 12.65
C THR A 240 -0.04 -9.90 12.43
N ASN A 241 -0.22 -10.92 11.59
CA ASN A 241 -1.53 -11.50 11.33
C ASN A 241 -1.93 -12.49 12.44
N ASN A 242 -3.23 -12.70 12.63
CA ASN A 242 -3.79 -13.73 13.50
C ASN A 242 -4.86 -14.51 12.72
N PHE A 243 -4.41 -15.48 11.92
CA PHE A 243 -5.28 -16.24 11.02
C PHE A 243 -6.03 -17.36 11.75
N GLN A 244 -7.34 -17.42 11.49
CA GLN A 244 -8.25 -18.47 11.93
C GLN A 244 -8.89 -19.13 10.71
N ASP A 245 -8.76 -20.46 10.61
CA ASP A 245 -9.53 -21.26 9.65
C ASP A 245 -10.98 -21.35 10.14
N ASN A 246 -11.93 -20.98 9.28
CA ASN A 246 -13.36 -21.04 9.61
C ASN A 246 -13.97 -22.41 9.31
N GLY A 247 -13.24 -23.32 8.64
CA GLY A 247 -13.70 -24.67 8.30
C GLY A 247 -14.67 -24.73 7.11
N ASP A 248 -14.91 -23.59 6.44
CA ASP A 248 -15.81 -23.44 5.29
C ASP A 248 -15.08 -23.03 3.99
N GLY A 249 -13.74 -23.09 4.01
CA GLY A 249 -12.89 -22.62 2.91
C GLY A 249 -12.55 -21.13 2.97
N THR A 250 -12.84 -20.46 4.09
CA THR A 250 -12.42 -19.08 4.38
C THR A 250 -11.46 -19.00 5.56
N VAL A 251 -10.66 -17.94 5.59
CA VAL A 251 -9.69 -17.64 6.66
C VAL A 251 -9.93 -16.22 7.15
N THR A 252 -10.24 -16.07 8.43
CA THR A 252 -10.36 -14.75 9.06
C THR A 252 -9.02 -14.34 9.66
N ASP A 253 -8.54 -13.16 9.32
CA ASP A 253 -7.43 -12.53 10.02
C ASP A 253 -7.97 -11.62 11.13
N GLN A 254 -7.98 -12.13 12.36
CA GLN A 254 -8.46 -11.41 13.53
C GLN A 254 -7.64 -10.16 13.85
N ALA A 255 -6.42 -10.05 13.30
CA ALA A 255 -5.58 -8.86 13.49
C ALA A 255 -5.99 -7.68 12.61
N THR A 256 -6.67 -7.94 11.48
CA THR A 256 -7.08 -6.91 10.50
C THR A 256 -8.60 -6.80 10.36
N GLY A 257 -9.35 -7.80 10.81
CA GLY A 257 -10.80 -7.89 10.64
C GLY A 257 -11.23 -8.33 9.23
N LEU A 258 -10.28 -8.73 8.38
CA LEU A 258 -10.55 -9.21 7.02
C LEU A 258 -10.79 -10.72 7.00
N THR A 259 -11.70 -11.17 6.13
CA THR A 259 -11.88 -12.59 5.81
C THR A 259 -11.51 -12.84 4.37
N TRP A 260 -10.71 -13.87 4.14
CA TRP A 260 -10.11 -14.22 2.87
C TRP A 260 -10.62 -15.57 2.40
N LEU A 261 -10.74 -15.76 1.09
CA LEU A 261 -10.83 -17.10 0.52
C LEU A 261 -9.53 -17.87 0.82
N GLN A 262 -9.65 -19.11 1.28
CA GLN A 262 -8.50 -20.01 1.51
C GLN A 262 -7.89 -20.49 0.19
N ALA A 263 -8.73 -20.74 -0.82
CA ALA A 263 -8.35 -21.05 -2.19
C ALA A 263 -8.09 -19.78 -3.02
N ASP A 264 -7.30 -19.89 -4.08
CA ASP A 264 -7.15 -18.84 -5.09
C ASP A 264 -8.00 -19.13 -6.35
N SER A 265 -8.06 -18.15 -7.26
CA SER A 265 -8.77 -18.27 -8.54
C SER A 265 -8.31 -19.46 -9.39
N GLY A 266 -7.06 -19.91 -9.26
CA GLY A 266 -6.54 -21.09 -9.96
C GLY A 266 -7.16 -22.38 -9.45
N THR A 267 -7.24 -22.52 -8.12
CA THR A 267 -7.88 -23.65 -7.45
C THR A 267 -9.37 -23.71 -7.80
N LEU A 268 -10.02 -22.55 -7.85
CA LEU A 268 -11.42 -22.41 -8.23
C LEU A 268 -11.67 -22.44 -9.74
N LYS A 269 -10.62 -22.64 -10.56
CA LYS A 269 -10.70 -22.74 -12.03
C LYS A 269 -11.43 -21.56 -12.66
N ALA A 270 -11.17 -20.35 -12.17
CA ALA A 270 -11.73 -19.12 -12.71
C ALA A 270 -11.22 -18.83 -14.13
N GLY A 271 -12.00 -18.03 -14.86
CA GLY A 271 -11.69 -17.57 -16.22
C GLY A 271 -11.96 -18.62 -17.30
N ASP A 272 -11.99 -18.16 -18.55
CA ASP A 272 -12.39 -18.97 -19.71
C ASP A 272 -11.51 -20.22 -19.91
N HIS A 273 -10.24 -20.11 -19.55
CA HIS A 273 -9.25 -21.19 -19.65
C HIS A 273 -9.20 -22.10 -18.43
N ARG A 274 -10.03 -21.84 -17.40
CA ARG A 274 -10.11 -22.64 -16.16
C ARG A 274 -8.76 -22.83 -15.44
N ASN A 275 -7.89 -21.83 -15.54
CA ASN A 275 -6.55 -21.82 -14.94
C ASN A 275 -6.36 -20.70 -13.90
N GLY A 276 -7.42 -19.93 -13.63
CA GLY A 276 -7.44 -18.84 -12.65
C GLY A 276 -6.73 -17.56 -13.04
N LYS A 277 -6.05 -17.51 -14.19
CA LYS A 277 -5.33 -16.32 -14.63
C LYS A 277 -6.29 -15.39 -15.36
N LEU A 278 -6.48 -14.21 -14.80
CA LEU A 278 -7.46 -13.23 -15.25
C LEU A 278 -6.75 -11.93 -15.63
N ASN A 279 -7.19 -11.26 -16.69
CA ASN A 279 -6.84 -9.85 -16.85
C ASN A 279 -7.54 -9.03 -15.76
N TRP A 280 -7.20 -7.75 -15.64
CA TRP A 280 -7.66 -6.96 -14.49
C TRP A 280 -9.18 -6.75 -14.48
N GLN A 281 -9.81 -6.50 -15.64
CA GLN A 281 -11.26 -6.36 -15.73
C GLN A 281 -12.00 -7.67 -15.39
N GLN A 282 -11.47 -8.81 -15.84
CA GLN A 282 -11.99 -10.14 -15.49
C GLN A 282 -11.83 -10.42 -13.99
N ALA A 283 -10.72 -9.99 -13.37
CA ALA A 283 -10.47 -10.16 -11.94
C ALA A 283 -11.48 -9.40 -11.08
N LEU A 284 -11.79 -8.16 -11.44
CA LEU A 284 -12.84 -7.35 -10.80
C LEU A 284 -14.19 -8.06 -10.91
N ALA A 285 -14.62 -8.36 -12.14
CA ALA A 285 -15.93 -8.98 -12.38
C ALA A 285 -16.07 -10.35 -11.70
N TRP A 286 -14.99 -11.14 -11.67
CA TRP A 286 -15.00 -12.44 -11.01
C TRP A 286 -15.13 -12.33 -9.50
N ALA A 287 -14.43 -11.39 -8.86
CA ALA A 287 -14.53 -11.20 -7.42
C ALA A 287 -15.92 -10.67 -7.00
N GLU A 288 -16.43 -9.64 -7.68
CA GLU A 288 -17.75 -9.05 -7.42
C GLU A 288 -18.92 -10.03 -7.66
N GLY A 289 -18.75 -10.96 -8.60
CA GLY A 289 -19.74 -11.97 -8.91
C GLY A 289 -19.61 -13.26 -8.09
N LEU A 290 -18.69 -13.32 -7.12
CA LEU A 290 -18.43 -14.55 -6.37
C LEU A 290 -19.46 -14.72 -5.26
N GLU A 291 -20.13 -15.88 -5.25
CA GLU A 291 -20.89 -16.39 -4.11
C GLU A 291 -20.12 -17.57 -3.51
N PHE A 292 -19.66 -17.44 -2.27
CA PHE A 292 -18.87 -18.47 -1.60
C PHE A 292 -19.11 -18.45 -0.09
N ALA A 293 -19.18 -19.63 0.54
CA ALA A 293 -19.44 -19.80 1.98
C ALA A 293 -20.67 -19.02 2.49
N GLY A 294 -21.72 -18.89 1.66
CA GLY A 294 -22.93 -18.13 2.01
C GLY A 294 -22.79 -16.60 1.94
N HIS A 295 -21.68 -16.10 1.38
CA HIS A 295 -21.38 -14.67 1.24
C HIS A 295 -21.28 -14.26 -0.24
N SER A 296 -21.72 -13.04 -0.54
CA SER A 296 -21.72 -12.43 -1.88
C SER A 296 -21.09 -11.02 -1.88
N ASP A 297 -20.44 -10.63 -0.79
CA ASP A 297 -19.74 -9.35 -0.59
C ASP A 297 -18.22 -9.49 -0.82
N TRP A 298 -17.82 -10.47 -1.64
CA TRP A 298 -16.44 -10.70 -2.01
C TRP A 298 -15.96 -9.63 -3.00
N ARG A 299 -14.74 -9.16 -2.80
CA ARG A 299 -14.12 -8.14 -3.64
C ARG A 299 -12.66 -8.43 -3.88
N LEU A 300 -12.10 -7.76 -4.89
CA LEU A 300 -10.67 -7.73 -5.10
C LEU A 300 -10.03 -6.87 -3.99
N PRO A 301 -8.99 -7.34 -3.27
CA PRO A 301 -8.35 -6.55 -2.23
C PRO A 301 -7.63 -5.34 -2.84
N ASN A 302 -7.51 -4.26 -2.08
CA ASN A 302 -6.59 -3.18 -2.43
C ASN A 302 -5.12 -3.62 -2.23
N ALA A 303 -4.18 -2.78 -2.66
CA ALA A 303 -2.76 -3.09 -2.62
C ALA A 303 -2.21 -3.34 -1.21
N LYS A 304 -2.68 -2.61 -0.19
CA LYS A 304 -2.24 -2.74 1.20
C LYS A 304 -2.86 -3.95 1.88
N GLU A 305 -4.13 -4.25 1.59
CA GLU A 305 -4.80 -5.46 2.06
C GLU A 305 -4.11 -6.72 1.55
N LEU A 306 -3.83 -6.82 0.24
CA LEU A 306 -3.16 -8.01 -0.30
C LEU A 306 -1.72 -8.14 0.20
N GLN A 307 -1.03 -7.02 0.44
CA GLN A 307 0.31 -7.03 1.03
C GLN A 307 0.30 -7.48 2.49
N SER A 308 -0.78 -7.24 3.23
CA SER A 308 -0.89 -7.58 4.66
C SER A 308 -0.77 -9.08 4.94
N ILE A 309 -1.13 -9.94 3.99
CA ILE A 309 -1.07 -11.40 4.10
C ILE A 309 0.23 -12.00 3.55
N VAL A 310 1.17 -11.17 3.08
CA VAL A 310 2.50 -11.65 2.67
C VAL A 310 3.28 -12.12 3.90
N ASP A 311 3.81 -13.34 3.82
CA ASP A 311 4.76 -13.88 4.77
C ASP A 311 6.18 -13.77 4.20
N TYR A 312 6.89 -12.73 4.63
CA TYR A 312 8.25 -12.43 4.19
C TYR A 312 9.31 -13.41 4.74
N THR A 313 8.93 -14.36 5.59
CA THR A 313 9.82 -15.44 6.07
C THR A 313 9.83 -16.65 5.13
N ARG A 314 9.02 -16.62 4.06
CA ARG A 314 8.80 -17.74 3.13
C ARG A 314 9.13 -17.35 1.71
N SER A 315 9.62 -18.32 0.94
CA SER A 315 9.87 -18.13 -0.49
C SER A 315 9.94 -19.46 -1.24
N PRO A 316 9.78 -19.46 -2.58
CA PRO A 316 9.94 -20.68 -3.36
C PRO A 316 11.33 -21.33 -3.23
N ASP A 317 12.37 -20.53 -2.99
CA ASP A 317 13.75 -21.01 -2.88
C ASP A 317 14.13 -21.46 -1.46
N THR A 318 13.46 -20.94 -0.43
CA THR A 318 13.80 -21.21 0.98
C THR A 318 12.89 -22.27 1.60
N THR A 319 11.58 -22.14 1.38
CA THR A 319 10.55 -22.97 2.02
C THR A 319 9.77 -23.82 1.02
N GLN A 320 10.12 -23.77 -0.27
CA GLN A 320 9.42 -24.47 -1.35
C GLN A 320 7.91 -24.15 -1.41
N SER A 321 7.54 -22.95 -0.94
CA SER A 321 6.15 -22.49 -0.86
C SER A 321 6.00 -21.07 -1.40
N ALA A 322 4.75 -20.65 -1.59
CA ALA A 322 4.42 -19.24 -1.75
C ALA A 322 4.84 -18.43 -0.50
N ALA A 323 5.06 -17.13 -0.67
CA ALA A 323 5.35 -16.16 0.40
C ALA A 323 4.07 -15.76 1.16
N ILE A 324 3.37 -16.74 1.72
CA ILE A 324 2.11 -16.61 2.47
C ILE A 324 2.01 -17.75 3.49
N ALA A 325 1.23 -17.55 4.55
CA ALA A 325 0.96 -18.57 5.57
C ALA A 325 0.37 -19.85 4.97
N GLU A 326 0.73 -21.01 5.52
CA GLU A 326 0.39 -22.35 5.01
C GLU A 326 -1.11 -22.65 5.03
N ILE A 327 -1.89 -21.92 5.82
CA ILE A 327 -3.34 -22.00 5.84
C ILE A 327 -3.94 -21.64 4.46
N PHE A 328 -3.25 -20.85 3.64
CA PHE A 328 -3.71 -20.46 2.31
C PHE A 328 -3.23 -21.44 1.24
N ALA A 329 -4.17 -21.93 0.43
CA ALA A 329 -3.85 -22.73 -0.75
C ALA A 329 -3.46 -21.82 -1.92
N CYS A 330 -2.28 -22.04 -2.49
CA CYS A 330 -1.79 -21.34 -3.68
C CYS A 330 -1.59 -22.30 -4.84
N THR A 331 -2.17 -21.96 -6.00
CA THR A 331 -2.02 -22.74 -7.23
C THR A 331 -0.56 -22.74 -7.69
N PRO A 332 0.10 -23.91 -7.80
CA PRO A 332 1.45 -24.01 -8.33
C PRO A 332 1.52 -23.48 -9.76
N GLN A 333 2.59 -22.74 -10.05
CA GLN A 333 2.86 -22.16 -11.36
C GLN A 333 4.16 -22.71 -11.94
N ARG A 334 4.30 -22.57 -13.26
CA ARG A 334 5.59 -22.61 -13.93
C ARG A 334 5.98 -21.20 -14.31
N ASN A 335 7.18 -20.79 -13.91
CA ASN A 335 7.72 -19.50 -14.33
C ASN A 335 8.22 -19.56 -15.78
N PRO A 336 8.60 -18.43 -16.40
CA PRO A 336 9.06 -18.40 -17.80
C PRO A 336 10.30 -19.27 -18.09
N ALA A 337 11.08 -19.66 -17.08
CA ALA A 337 12.17 -20.63 -17.22
C ALA A 337 11.73 -22.10 -17.05
N GLY A 338 10.42 -22.37 -16.97
CA GLY A 338 9.83 -23.70 -16.80
C GLY A 338 9.96 -24.28 -15.39
N LYS A 339 10.51 -23.53 -14.43
CA LYS A 339 10.72 -23.98 -13.04
C LYS A 339 9.43 -23.84 -12.23
N SER A 340 9.28 -24.69 -11.21
CA SER A 340 8.19 -24.59 -10.24
C SER A 340 8.27 -23.27 -9.47
N ASP A 341 7.13 -22.61 -9.36
CA ASP A 341 6.98 -21.29 -8.76
C ASP A 341 5.54 -21.08 -8.27
N PHE A 342 5.27 -19.87 -7.78
CA PHE A 342 3.92 -19.41 -7.44
C PHE A 342 3.59 -18.12 -8.18
N GLY A 343 2.30 -17.78 -8.21
CA GLY A 343 1.80 -16.68 -9.03
C GLY A 343 1.91 -15.30 -8.39
N SER A 344 1.66 -14.29 -9.22
CA SER A 344 1.30 -12.94 -8.81
C SER A 344 -0.22 -12.81 -8.73
N TYR A 345 -0.69 -11.93 -7.85
CA TYR A 345 -2.11 -11.77 -7.52
C TYR A 345 -2.53 -10.32 -7.73
N TRP A 346 -3.64 -10.13 -8.43
CA TRP A 346 -4.20 -8.82 -8.69
C TRP A 346 -4.74 -8.14 -7.44
N THR A 347 -4.71 -6.81 -7.46
CA THR A 347 -5.39 -5.94 -6.51
C THR A 347 -6.36 -5.03 -7.28
N GLY A 348 -7.33 -4.43 -6.59
CA GLY A 348 -8.21 -3.40 -7.13
C GLY A 348 -7.52 -2.05 -7.39
N THR A 349 -6.26 -1.91 -7.00
CA THR A 349 -5.55 -0.62 -7.01
C THR A 349 -4.91 -0.36 -8.37
N THR A 350 -5.27 0.76 -8.99
CA THR A 350 -4.59 1.25 -10.20
C THR A 350 -3.20 1.80 -9.81
N HIS A 351 -2.17 1.41 -10.56
CA HIS A 351 -0.84 2.03 -10.46
C HIS A 351 -0.74 3.08 -11.56
N LYS A 352 -1.06 4.34 -11.25
CA LYS A 352 -1.07 5.42 -12.25
C LYS A 352 0.35 5.72 -12.70
N ARG A 353 0.56 5.92 -14.01
CA ARG A 353 1.85 6.24 -14.60
C ARG A 353 1.71 7.25 -15.73
N LEU A 354 2.45 8.36 -15.67
CA LEU A 354 2.56 9.33 -16.79
C LEU A 354 1.21 9.74 -17.41
N GLY A 355 0.22 10.04 -16.57
CA GLY A 355 -1.14 10.44 -16.92
C GLY A 355 -2.08 9.27 -17.25
N ARG A 356 -1.57 8.04 -17.25
CA ARG A 356 -2.31 6.83 -17.66
C ARG A 356 -2.67 5.96 -16.48
N GLY A 357 -3.84 5.33 -16.58
CA GLY A 357 -4.34 4.32 -15.64
C GLY A 357 -4.30 2.91 -16.23
N ASP A 358 -3.39 2.65 -17.19
CA ASP A 358 -3.30 1.39 -17.93
C ASP A 358 -2.65 0.24 -17.16
N THR A 359 -2.10 0.51 -15.97
CA THR A 359 -1.50 -0.50 -15.10
C THR A 359 -2.22 -0.62 -13.76
N ALA A 360 -2.26 -1.84 -13.23
CA ALA A 360 -2.77 -2.13 -11.89
C ALA A 360 -1.70 -2.79 -11.03
N VAL A 361 -1.85 -2.70 -9.71
CA VAL A 361 -0.92 -3.28 -8.75
C VAL A 361 -1.16 -4.79 -8.62
N TYR A 362 -0.07 -5.55 -8.53
CA TYR A 362 -0.08 -6.95 -8.10
C TYR A 362 0.94 -7.19 -6.99
N VAL A 363 0.71 -8.23 -6.19
CA VAL A 363 1.68 -8.76 -5.21
C VAL A 363 2.16 -10.15 -5.68
N SER A 364 3.47 -10.36 -5.69
CA SER A 364 4.11 -11.62 -6.12
C SER A 364 4.28 -12.55 -4.94
N PHE A 365 3.57 -13.68 -4.92
CA PHE A 365 3.77 -14.71 -3.90
C PHE A 365 4.82 -15.76 -4.32
N GLY A 366 5.18 -15.79 -5.60
CA GLY A 366 6.37 -16.47 -6.14
C GLY A 366 7.51 -15.50 -6.45
N ARG A 367 8.54 -15.98 -7.14
CA ARG A 367 9.71 -15.15 -7.52
C ARG A 367 9.29 -13.96 -8.39
N SER A 368 9.78 -12.77 -8.07
CA SER A 368 9.50 -11.57 -8.86
C SER A 368 10.61 -11.34 -9.88
N GLN A 369 10.41 -11.92 -11.08
CA GLN A 369 11.46 -12.09 -12.08
C GLN A 369 11.58 -10.96 -13.09
N GLY A 370 12.77 -10.85 -13.68
CA GLY A 370 13.09 -9.90 -14.75
C GLY A 370 14.17 -10.42 -15.68
N TRP A 371 14.07 -10.05 -16.95
CA TRP A 371 15.03 -10.32 -18.00
C TRP A 371 16.16 -9.29 -17.93
N MET A 372 17.25 -9.68 -17.28
CA MET A 372 18.43 -8.85 -17.10
C MET A 372 19.38 -9.00 -18.29
N ARG A 373 19.78 -7.87 -18.88
CA ARG A 373 20.77 -7.83 -19.96
C ARG A 373 22.19 -7.81 -19.39
N ASP A 374 23.02 -8.74 -19.84
CA ASP A 374 24.45 -8.77 -19.50
C ASP A 374 25.27 -7.79 -20.38
N PRO A 375 26.55 -7.52 -20.04
CA PRO A 375 27.39 -6.59 -20.81
C PRO A 375 27.67 -7.02 -22.26
N ARG A 376 27.53 -8.31 -22.59
CA ARG A 376 27.69 -8.86 -23.95
C ARG A 376 26.36 -8.85 -24.73
N GLY A 377 25.28 -8.39 -24.11
CA GLY A 377 23.95 -8.29 -24.70
C GLY A 377 23.10 -9.54 -24.55
N GLY A 378 23.56 -10.56 -23.82
CA GLY A 378 22.75 -11.73 -23.49
C GLY A 378 21.66 -11.40 -22.48
N MET A 379 20.51 -12.07 -22.56
CA MET A 379 19.40 -11.92 -21.64
C MET A 379 19.35 -13.10 -20.67
N SER A 380 19.26 -12.83 -19.37
CA SER A 380 19.12 -13.85 -18.32
C SER A 380 17.89 -13.55 -17.47
N LEU A 381 17.05 -14.57 -17.25
CA LEU A 381 15.93 -14.46 -16.32
C LEU A 381 16.44 -14.65 -14.89
N LEU A 382 16.24 -13.64 -14.05
CA LEU A 382 16.66 -13.63 -12.65
C LEU A 382 15.48 -13.26 -11.75
N ASP A 383 15.50 -13.73 -10.50
CA ASP A 383 14.69 -13.12 -9.45
C ASP A 383 15.30 -11.75 -9.12
N VAL A 384 14.58 -10.67 -9.43
CA VAL A 384 15.08 -9.29 -9.36
C VAL A 384 14.49 -8.52 -8.19
N HIS A 385 13.34 -8.94 -7.66
CA HIS A 385 12.72 -8.27 -6.51
C HIS A 385 12.38 -9.20 -5.34
N GLY A 386 12.33 -10.52 -5.53
CA GLY A 386 11.99 -11.48 -4.48
C GLY A 386 10.49 -11.77 -4.34
N ALA A 387 10.16 -12.94 -3.77
CA ALA A 387 8.80 -13.30 -3.38
C ALA A 387 8.32 -12.44 -2.19
N GLY A 388 7.19 -11.76 -2.37
CA GLY A 388 6.67 -10.70 -1.49
C GLY A 388 6.79 -9.29 -2.07
N ALA A 389 7.38 -9.14 -3.27
CA ALA A 389 7.43 -7.86 -3.96
C ALA A 389 6.04 -7.44 -4.48
N GLN A 390 5.78 -6.13 -4.45
CA GLN A 390 4.62 -5.50 -5.07
C GLN A 390 5.06 -4.72 -6.31
N ARG A 391 4.45 -5.04 -7.45
CA ARG A 391 4.74 -4.41 -8.75
C ARG A 391 3.44 -4.01 -9.44
N SER A 392 3.51 -3.80 -10.74
CA SER A 392 2.39 -3.37 -11.57
C SER A 392 2.48 -3.96 -12.97
N ASP A 393 1.35 -4.46 -13.48
CA ASP A 393 1.22 -4.99 -14.84
C ASP A 393 0.20 -4.18 -15.64
N PRO A 394 0.27 -4.18 -16.98
CA PRO A 394 -0.83 -3.69 -17.82
C PRO A 394 -2.13 -4.42 -17.47
N LYS A 395 -3.24 -3.68 -17.41
CA LYS A 395 -4.57 -4.22 -17.06
C LYS A 395 -5.13 -5.18 -18.11
N ALA A 396 -4.73 -4.99 -19.37
CA ALA A 396 -5.11 -5.81 -20.51
C ALA A 396 -4.01 -5.78 -21.58
N GLY A 397 -4.08 -6.70 -22.54
CA GLY A 397 -3.16 -6.80 -23.66
C GLY A 397 -2.61 -8.21 -23.85
N ASP A 398 -1.49 -8.29 -24.57
CA ASP A 398 -0.79 -9.55 -24.87
C ASP A 398 0.62 -9.54 -24.25
N PRO A 399 0.90 -10.43 -23.27
CA PRO A 399 2.23 -10.58 -22.65
C PRO A 399 3.35 -10.85 -23.65
N SER A 400 3.03 -11.48 -24.80
CA SER A 400 4.02 -11.79 -25.84
C SER A 400 4.69 -10.54 -26.43
N GLN A 401 4.07 -9.36 -26.27
CA GLN A 401 4.62 -8.07 -26.68
C GLN A 401 5.76 -7.59 -25.77
N PHE A 402 6.02 -8.28 -24.66
CA PHE A 402 7.08 -7.98 -23.69
C PHE A 402 8.07 -9.15 -23.53
N PRO A 403 8.71 -9.63 -24.62
CA PRO A 403 9.58 -10.82 -24.57
C PRO A 403 10.82 -10.62 -23.69
N HIS A 404 11.16 -9.39 -23.36
CA HIS A 404 12.26 -9.01 -22.46
C HIS A 404 11.77 -8.21 -21.25
N GLY A 405 10.48 -8.31 -20.94
CA GLY A 405 9.85 -7.59 -19.84
C GLY A 405 9.82 -6.08 -20.04
N ARG A 406 9.68 -5.33 -18.95
CA ARG A 406 9.52 -3.87 -18.94
C ARG A 406 10.33 -3.21 -17.83
N GLY A 407 10.87 -2.03 -18.12
CA GLY A 407 11.59 -1.21 -17.15
C GLY A 407 13.06 -1.64 -16.97
N PRO A 408 13.79 -0.98 -16.05
CA PRO A 408 15.26 -1.10 -15.97
C PRO A 408 15.80 -2.50 -15.66
N GLN A 409 14.99 -3.34 -15.02
CA GLN A 409 15.35 -4.73 -14.65
C GLN A 409 14.67 -5.77 -15.55
N GLY A 410 13.99 -5.31 -16.60
CA GLY A 410 13.27 -6.19 -17.54
C GLY A 410 12.16 -7.00 -16.87
N ASP A 411 11.42 -6.41 -15.92
CA ASP A 411 10.38 -7.10 -15.15
C ASP A 411 9.46 -7.89 -16.08
N VAL A 412 9.25 -9.16 -15.76
CA VAL A 412 8.33 -10.02 -16.52
C VAL A 412 6.92 -9.41 -16.45
N ILE A 413 6.28 -9.32 -17.62
CA ILE A 413 4.92 -8.82 -17.76
C ILE A 413 3.98 -10.01 -17.95
N GLY A 414 3.06 -10.18 -17.00
CA GLY A 414 2.11 -11.28 -16.97
C GLY A 414 0.76 -10.94 -17.58
N ILE A 415 0.20 -9.76 -17.29
CA ILE A 415 -1.17 -9.27 -17.62
C ILE A 415 -2.31 -10.14 -17.07
N TYR A 416 -2.12 -11.46 -17.00
CA TYR A 416 -3.06 -12.42 -16.48
C TYR A 416 -2.52 -12.98 -15.16
N ASN A 417 -2.99 -12.39 -14.06
CA ASN A 417 -2.58 -12.72 -12.71
C ASN A 417 -3.71 -13.49 -11.98
N LEU A 418 -3.37 -14.15 -10.88
CA LEU A 418 -4.33 -14.85 -10.03
C LEU A 418 -5.11 -13.85 -9.17
N VAL A 419 -6.18 -14.32 -8.51
CA VAL A 419 -7.00 -13.52 -7.60
C VAL A 419 -7.22 -14.29 -6.31
N ARG A 420 -7.15 -13.57 -5.18
CA ARG A 420 -7.61 -14.05 -3.87
C ARG A 420 -8.61 -13.02 -3.33
N PRO A 421 -9.92 -13.32 -3.38
CA PRO A 421 -10.94 -12.42 -2.89
C PRO A 421 -10.86 -12.22 -1.39
N VAL A 422 -11.29 -11.03 -0.96
CA VAL A 422 -11.40 -10.62 0.43
C VAL A 422 -12.80 -10.08 0.69
N ARG A 423 -13.24 -10.09 1.94
CA ARG A 423 -14.43 -9.41 2.44
C ARG A 423 -14.20 -8.84 3.84
N GLY A 424 -15.11 -8.00 4.33
CA GLY A 424 -15.01 -7.35 5.64
C GLY A 424 -14.05 -6.15 5.66
N GLY A 425 -13.47 -5.86 6.83
CA GLY A 425 -12.53 -4.74 7.03
C GLY A 425 -13.19 -3.35 7.13
N GLU A 426 -14.44 -3.30 7.61
CA GLU A 426 -15.21 -2.04 7.78
C GLU A 426 -15.29 -1.15 6.53
N VAL A 427 -15.12 -1.73 5.33
CA VAL A 427 -15.18 -0.95 4.09
C VAL A 427 -16.61 -0.58 3.72
N THR A 428 -16.79 0.62 3.18
CA THR A 428 -18.08 1.06 2.60
C THR A 428 -17.97 1.24 1.09
N VAL A 429 -19.04 0.92 0.37
CA VAL A 429 -19.08 1.14 -1.08
C VAL A 429 -19.26 2.63 -1.33
N ARG A 430 -18.34 3.22 -2.10
CA ARG A 430 -18.52 4.55 -2.66
C ARG A 430 -19.32 4.43 -3.95
N GLU A 431 -20.34 5.28 -4.11
CA GLU A 431 -21.14 5.32 -5.35
C GLU A 431 -20.71 6.42 -6.32
N ASN A 432 -19.89 7.38 -5.85
CA ASN A 432 -19.47 8.54 -6.61
C ASN A 432 -18.00 8.88 -6.31
N GLY A 433 -17.37 9.55 -7.26
CA GLY A 433 -16.00 10.05 -7.14
C GLY A 433 -15.87 11.48 -7.64
N PRO A 434 -14.65 12.06 -7.57
CA PRO A 434 -14.36 13.35 -8.17
C PRO A 434 -14.63 13.32 -9.69
N PRO A 435 -14.95 14.48 -10.31
CA PRO A 435 -15.06 14.57 -11.76
C PRO A 435 -13.77 14.10 -12.45
N VAL A 436 -13.93 13.46 -13.61
CA VAL A 436 -12.82 12.99 -14.45
C VAL A 436 -11.92 14.18 -14.80
N GLU A 437 -10.61 14.04 -14.59
CA GLU A 437 -9.68 15.10 -14.95
C GLU A 437 -9.53 15.20 -16.49
N PRO A 438 -9.65 16.42 -17.06
CA PRO A 438 -9.43 16.62 -18.50
C PRO A 438 -7.94 16.49 -18.81
N HIS A 439 -7.48 15.28 -19.12
CA HIS A 439 -6.11 15.02 -19.56
C HIS A 439 -6.03 14.76 -21.06
N THR A 440 -5.20 15.54 -21.75
CA THR A 440 -4.67 15.13 -23.05
C THR A 440 -3.58 14.10 -22.81
N LEU A 441 -3.85 12.84 -23.15
CA LEU A 441 -2.84 11.79 -23.04
C LEU A 441 -1.59 12.21 -23.84
N PRO A 442 -0.38 12.14 -23.26
CA PRO A 442 0.82 12.33 -24.05
C PRO A 442 0.85 11.30 -25.18
N PRO A 443 1.25 11.68 -26.41
CA PRO A 443 1.26 10.77 -27.55
C PRO A 443 2.08 9.52 -27.23
N ARG A 444 1.61 8.34 -27.66
CA ARG A 444 2.35 7.07 -27.47
C ARG A 444 3.69 7.18 -28.20
N GLY A 445 4.77 7.47 -27.47
CA GLY A 445 6.12 7.33 -27.99
C GLY A 445 6.32 5.88 -28.42
N ARG A 446 6.61 5.64 -29.70
CA ARG A 446 7.12 4.33 -30.13
C ARG A 446 8.36 4.03 -29.27
N PRO A 447 8.54 2.80 -28.76
CA PRO A 447 9.79 2.44 -28.10
C PRO A 447 10.92 2.74 -29.09
N GLY A 448 11.75 3.72 -28.76
CA GLY A 448 12.91 4.06 -29.58
C GLY A 448 13.78 2.81 -29.67
N ARG A 449 14.11 2.40 -30.90
CA ARG A 449 15.23 1.48 -31.11
C ARG A 449 16.44 2.08 -30.39
N PRO A 450 17.15 1.32 -29.53
CA PRO A 450 18.46 1.75 -29.09
C PRO A 450 19.32 1.94 -30.35
N GLN A 451 19.91 3.13 -30.49
CA GLN A 451 21.06 3.30 -31.38
C GLN A 451 22.27 2.59 -30.78
#